data_AF-A0A655AQI3-F1
#
_entry.id   AF-A0A655AQI3-F1
#
_cell.length_a   1.000
_cell.length_b   1.000
_cell.length_c   1.000
_cell.angle_alpha   90.00
_cell.angle_beta   90.00
_cell.angle_gamma   90.00
#
_symmetry.space_group_name_H-M   'P 1'
#
loop_
_entity.id
_entity.type
_entity.pdbx_description
1 polymer ?
#
loop_
_entity_poly.entity_id
_entity_poly.type
_entity_poly.pdbx_seq_one_letter_code
_entity_poly.pdbx_strand_id
1 'polypeptide(L)'
;MVAFTDSARLEYRSAGVKFSMVLPSFVNTELIAGTGGIKGFKNAEPADIADAIVGLIVHPKPRVRVTKAAGSMIVAQRFMPRQVSEGLNRLLGGEHVFTDDVDMEKRRTYEARARGEE
;
A
#
# COMPACT_ATOMS: atom_id res chain seq x y z
N MET A 1 -4.54 -11.37 1.22
CA MET A 1 -4.48 -10.87 2.61
C MET A 1 -5.73 -10.13 3.06
N VAL A 2 -6.33 -9.22 2.26
CA VAL A 2 -7.51 -8.43 2.72
C VAL A 2 -8.68 -9.31 3.17
N ALA A 3 -9.14 -10.22 2.31
CA ALA A 3 -10.26 -11.11 2.62
C ALA A 3 -9.98 -12.02 3.84
N PHE A 4 -8.73 -12.45 4.02
CA PHE A 4 -8.34 -13.28 5.16
C PHE A 4 -8.56 -12.56 6.50
N THR A 5 -8.06 -11.32 6.64
CA THR A 5 -8.24 -10.54 7.87
C THR A 5 -9.71 -10.20 8.11
N ASP A 6 -10.49 -9.95 7.05
CA ASP A 6 -11.93 -9.73 7.18
C ASP A 6 -12.67 -10.97 7.71
N SER A 7 -12.35 -12.15 7.17
CA SER A 7 -12.91 -13.43 7.64
C SER A 7 -12.54 -13.68 9.10
N ALA A 8 -11.25 -13.58 9.44
CA ALA A 8 -10.78 -13.76 10.82
C ALA A 8 -11.49 -12.79 11.80
N ARG A 9 -11.71 -11.53 11.41
CA ARG A 9 -12.48 -10.58 12.24
C ARG A 9 -13.90 -11.04 12.53
N LEU A 10 -14.57 -11.70 11.57
CA LEU A 10 -15.93 -12.20 11.73
C LEU A 10 -15.99 -13.46 12.58
N GLU A 11 -15.05 -14.38 12.36
CA GLU A 11 -14.93 -15.65 13.10
C GLU A 11 -14.61 -15.42 14.58
N TYR A 12 -13.72 -14.49 14.88
CA TYR A 12 -13.23 -14.22 16.24
C TYR A 12 -13.98 -13.08 16.96
N ARG A 13 -15.13 -12.61 16.44
CA ARG A 13 -15.83 -11.44 16.98
C ARG A 13 -16.19 -11.55 18.47
N SER A 14 -16.41 -12.76 18.98
CA SER A 14 -16.75 -13.07 20.37
C SER A 14 -15.54 -13.49 21.21
N ALA A 15 -14.36 -13.70 20.60
CA ALA A 15 -13.17 -14.19 21.28
C ALA A 15 -12.35 -13.09 21.99
N GLY A 16 -12.81 -11.84 21.96
CA GLY A 16 -12.08 -10.69 22.51
C GLY A 16 -10.88 -10.21 21.68
N VAL A 17 -10.47 -10.97 20.66
CA VAL A 17 -9.36 -10.61 19.75
C VAL A 17 -9.83 -9.63 18.68
N LYS A 18 -9.03 -8.58 18.42
CA LYS A 18 -9.32 -7.58 17.39
C LYS A 18 -8.38 -7.75 16.20
N PHE A 19 -8.95 -7.75 15.00
CA PHE A 19 -8.22 -7.80 13.74
C PHE A 19 -8.36 -6.44 13.05
N SER A 20 -7.22 -5.86 12.71
CA SER A 20 -7.10 -4.55 12.05
C SER A 20 -6.17 -4.67 10.85
N MET A 21 -6.37 -3.81 9.86
CA MET A 21 -5.55 -3.79 8.65
C MET A 21 -5.10 -2.39 8.30
N VAL A 22 -3.79 -2.26 8.05
CA VAL A 22 -3.18 -1.04 7.50
C VAL A 22 -3.12 -1.19 5.99
N LEU A 23 -3.71 -0.23 5.30
CA LEU A 23 -3.77 -0.18 3.84
C LEU A 23 -2.97 1.04 3.35
N PRO A 24 -1.65 0.88 3.15
CA PRO A 24 -0.83 1.93 2.57
C PRO A 24 -0.91 1.93 1.04
N SER A 25 -0.48 3.04 0.43
CA SER A 25 0.01 3.05 -0.94
C SER A 25 1.48 2.59 -0.98
N PHE A 26 2.25 3.04 -1.98
CA PHE A 26 3.72 2.99 -1.89
C PHE A 26 4.20 3.69 -0.62
N VAL A 27 5.21 3.10 0.02
CA VAL A 27 5.83 3.60 1.24
C VAL A 27 7.31 3.84 0.95
N ASN A 28 7.84 5.03 1.26
CA ASN A 28 9.22 5.45 1.02
C ASN A 28 10.23 4.68 1.90
N THR A 29 10.35 3.39 1.64
CA THR A 29 11.30 2.46 2.25
C THR A 29 12.35 2.07 1.21
N GLU A 30 13.48 1.55 1.69
CA GLU A 30 14.55 1.06 0.80
C GLU A 30 14.09 -0.08 -0.11
N LEU A 31 13.05 -0.84 0.28
CA LEU A 31 12.47 -1.91 -0.55
C LEU A 31 11.95 -1.40 -1.90
N ILE A 32 11.39 -0.18 -1.92
CA ILE A 32 10.85 0.44 -3.14
C ILE A 32 11.88 1.33 -3.85
N ALA A 33 13.14 1.35 -3.39
CA ALA A 33 14.19 2.11 -4.05
C ALA A 33 14.25 1.76 -5.53
N GLY A 34 14.48 2.78 -6.36
CA GLY A 34 14.53 2.63 -7.82
C GLY A 34 13.19 2.35 -8.51
N THR A 35 12.06 2.27 -7.80
CA THR A 35 10.73 2.15 -8.43
C THR A 35 10.04 3.50 -8.53
N GLY A 36 9.35 3.76 -9.64
CA GLY A 36 8.48 4.92 -9.79
C GLY A 36 7.23 4.75 -8.93
N GLY A 37 6.97 5.68 -7.99
CA GLY A 37 5.70 5.72 -7.27
C GLY A 37 4.50 5.98 -8.19
N ILE A 38 3.29 6.00 -7.65
CA ILE A 38 2.09 6.31 -8.44
C ILE A 38 2.13 7.79 -8.84
N LYS A 39 2.13 8.07 -10.15
CA LYS A 39 2.20 9.43 -10.67
C LYS A 39 1.03 10.28 -10.13
N GLY A 40 1.35 11.46 -9.61
CA GLY A 40 0.36 12.38 -9.05
C GLY A 40 -0.08 12.07 -7.62
N PHE A 41 0.48 11.04 -6.97
CA PHE A 41 0.23 10.73 -5.57
C PHE A 41 1.51 10.79 -4.75
N LYS A 42 1.39 11.33 -3.53
CA LYS A 42 2.46 11.22 -2.54
C LYS A 42 2.46 9.79 -1.99
N ASN A 43 3.66 9.21 -1.93
CA ASN A 43 3.90 7.98 -1.19
C ASN A 43 3.71 8.26 0.31
N ALA A 44 3.39 7.22 1.06
CA ALA A 44 3.41 7.26 2.52
C ALA A 44 4.86 7.26 3.03
N GLU A 45 5.09 7.92 4.15
CA GLU A 45 6.34 7.77 4.89
C GLU A 45 6.27 6.57 5.84
N PRO A 46 7.40 5.93 6.18
CA PRO A 46 7.43 4.88 7.21
C PRO A 46 6.82 5.33 8.55
N ALA A 47 7.00 6.60 8.91
CA ALA A 47 6.39 7.19 10.10
C ALA A 47 4.86 7.18 10.05
N ASP A 48 4.25 7.46 8.89
CA ASP A 48 2.80 7.41 8.72
C ASP A 48 2.25 5.99 8.95
N ILE A 49 3.03 4.96 8.57
CA ILE A 49 2.69 3.55 8.81
C ILE A 49 2.78 3.23 10.30
N ALA A 50 3.86 3.66 10.95
CA ALA A 50 4.07 3.46 12.38
C ALA A 50 2.93 4.09 13.20
N ASP A 51 2.57 5.33 12.89
CA ASP A 51 1.47 6.05 13.54
C ASP A 51 0.13 5.34 13.34
N ALA A 52 -0.13 4.83 12.12
CA ALA A 52 -1.33 4.06 11.84
C ALA A 52 -1.39 2.75 12.66
N ILE A 53 -0.27 2.06 12.82
CA ILE A 53 -0.18 0.84 13.65
C ILE A 53 -0.45 1.19 15.12
N VAL A 54 0.26 2.18 15.67
CA VAL A 54 0.08 2.61 17.06
C VAL A 54 -1.35 3.05 17.32
N GLY A 55 -1.94 3.81 16.41
CA GLY A 55 -3.35 4.23 16.50
C GLY A 55 -4.34 3.06 16.52
N LEU A 56 -4.07 1.99 15.77
CA LEU A 56 -4.90 0.77 15.78
C LEU A 56 -4.73 -0.06 17.05
N ILE A 57 -3.56 0.00 17.70
CA ILE A 57 -3.34 -0.64 19.00
C ILE A 57 -4.14 0.09 20.09
N VAL A 58 -4.07 1.43 20.11
CA VAL A 58 -4.78 2.26 21.09
C VAL A 58 -6.30 2.23 20.87
N HIS A 59 -6.74 2.35 19.63
CA HIS A 59 -8.16 2.35 19.27
C HIS A 59 -8.42 1.45 18.06
N PRO A 60 -8.67 0.14 18.29
CA PRO A 60 -8.84 -0.83 17.21
C PRO A 60 -9.98 -0.47 16.25
N LYS A 61 -9.66 -0.42 14.96
CA LYS A 61 -10.62 -0.25 13.86
C LYS A 61 -10.37 -1.34 12.81
N PRO A 62 -11.41 -1.84 12.11
CA PRO A 62 -11.22 -2.90 11.11
C PRO A 62 -10.19 -2.56 10.03
N ARG A 63 -10.14 -1.29 9.59
CA ARG A 63 -9.26 -0.83 8.50
C ARG A 63 -8.83 0.62 8.72
N VAL A 64 -7.60 0.94 8.35
CA VAL A 64 -7.09 2.30 8.19
C VAL A 64 -6.43 2.45 6.82
N ARG A 65 -6.72 3.56 6.13
CA ARG A 65 -6.02 3.94 4.90
C ARG A 65 -5.06 5.07 5.22
N VAL A 66 -3.78 4.87 4.96
CA VAL A 66 -2.74 5.84 5.32
C VAL A 66 -2.80 7.04 4.37
N THR A 67 -2.75 6.79 3.06
CA THR A 67 -2.89 7.82 2.03
C THR A 67 -4.36 8.04 1.66
N LYS A 68 -5.05 8.89 2.42
CA LYS A 68 -6.49 9.15 2.26
C LYS A 68 -6.90 9.55 0.84
N ALA A 69 -6.10 10.38 0.16
CA ALA A 69 -6.37 10.82 -1.20
C ALA A 69 -6.31 9.65 -2.22
N ALA A 70 -5.25 8.85 -2.18
CA ALA A 70 -5.11 7.65 -3.01
C ALA A 70 -6.24 6.64 -2.71
N GLY A 71 -6.52 6.41 -1.42
CA GLY A 71 -7.61 5.55 -0.99
C GLY A 71 -8.99 6.01 -1.46
N SER A 72 -9.23 7.32 -1.53
CA SER A 72 -10.50 7.88 -2.01
C SER A 72 -10.63 7.74 -3.53
N MET A 73 -9.55 7.92 -4.28
CA MET A 73 -9.54 7.68 -5.73
C MET A 73 -9.86 6.23 -6.06
N ILE A 74 -9.26 5.26 -5.35
CA ILE A 74 -9.52 3.83 -5.55
C ILE A 74 -11.00 3.50 -5.31
N VAL A 75 -11.61 4.10 -4.27
CA VAL A 75 -13.04 3.91 -4.00
C VAL A 75 -13.88 4.53 -5.12
N ALA A 76 -13.54 5.74 -5.58
CA ALA A 76 -14.24 6.40 -6.67
C ALA A 76 -14.17 5.62 -8.00
N GLN A 77 -13.02 4.98 -8.28
CA GLN A 77 -12.85 4.13 -9.46
C GLN A 77 -13.85 2.97 -9.52
N ARG A 78 -14.31 2.46 -8.39
CA ARG A 78 -15.29 1.37 -8.33
C ARG A 78 -16.68 1.78 -8.85
N PHE A 79 -16.95 3.07 -8.95
CA PHE A 79 -18.21 3.61 -9.48
C PHE A 79 -18.10 4.07 -10.94
N MET A 80 -16.90 4.00 -11.54
CA MET A 80 -16.70 4.38 -12.94
C MET A 80 -16.92 3.19 -13.88
N PRO A 81 -17.40 3.43 -15.12
CA PRO A 81 -17.40 2.41 -16.16
C PRO A 81 -15.99 1.88 -16.39
N ARG A 82 -15.87 0.57 -16.64
CA ARG A 82 -14.60 -0.15 -16.77
C ARG A 82 -13.61 0.54 -17.72
N GLN A 83 -14.07 0.98 -18.89
CA GLN A 83 -13.24 1.63 -19.91
C GLN A 83 -12.59 2.93 -19.39
N VAL A 84 -13.30 3.71 -18.57
CA VAL A 84 -12.78 4.94 -17.97
C VAL A 84 -11.72 4.60 -16.92
N SER A 85 -11.96 3.57 -16.11
CA SER A 85 -11.02 3.13 -15.08
C SER A 85 -9.72 2.58 -15.67
N GLU A 86 -9.80 1.82 -16.78
CA GLU A 86 -8.64 1.28 -17.49
C GLU A 86 -7.83 2.40 -18.16
N GLY A 87 -8.51 3.36 -18.81
CA GLY A 87 -7.85 4.53 -19.39
C GLY A 87 -7.12 5.39 -18.35
N LEU A 88 -7.73 5.61 -17.18
CA LEU A 88 -7.12 6.34 -16.08
C LEU A 88 -5.92 5.57 -15.49
N ASN A 89 -6.01 4.25 -15.35
CA ASN A 89 -4.92 3.41 -14.84
C ASN A 89 -3.68 3.51 -15.75
N ARG A 90 -3.88 3.40 -17.06
CA ARG A 90 -2.82 3.56 -18.07
C ARG A 90 -2.18 4.95 -18.01
N LEU A 91 -2.98 6.01 -17.88
CA LEU A 91 -2.48 7.39 -17.80
C LEU A 91 -1.67 7.66 -16.52
N LEU A 92 -2.05 7.04 -15.40
CA LEU A 92 -1.32 7.12 -14.13
C LEU A 92 -0.07 6.23 -14.08
N GLY A 93 0.22 5.49 -15.16
CA GLY A 93 1.38 4.62 -15.26
C GLY A 93 1.24 3.28 -14.55
N GLY A 94 0.02 2.89 -14.14
CA GLY A 94 -0.21 1.67 -13.37
C GLY A 94 0.24 0.37 -14.05
N GLU A 95 0.39 0.39 -15.38
CA GLU A 95 0.90 -0.75 -16.18
C GLU A 95 2.43 -0.85 -16.20
N HIS A 96 3.15 0.23 -15.88
CA HIS A 96 4.62 0.34 -16.07
C HIS A 96 5.41 0.55 -14.77
N VAL A 97 4.72 0.90 -13.68
CA VAL A 97 5.31 1.21 -12.35
C VAL A 97 6.28 0.14 -11.84
N PHE A 98 6.13 -1.13 -12.24
CA PHE A 98 6.98 -2.24 -11.81
C PHE A 98 7.79 -2.91 -12.92
N THR A 99 7.58 -2.55 -14.19
CA THR A 99 8.04 -3.32 -15.34
C THR A 99 9.08 -2.58 -16.19
N ASP A 100 8.94 -1.26 -16.36
CA ASP A 100 9.76 -0.53 -17.33
C ASP A 100 10.74 0.48 -16.70
N ASP A 101 10.44 1.01 -15.51
CA ASP A 101 11.20 2.10 -14.86
C ASP A 101 11.82 1.65 -13.51
N VAL A 102 12.48 0.49 -13.47
CA VAL A 102 13.22 0.05 -12.27
C VAL A 102 14.70 0.38 -12.41
N ASP A 103 15.16 1.36 -11.63
CA ASP A 103 16.57 1.76 -11.55
C ASP A 103 17.37 0.78 -10.68
N MET A 104 18.07 -0.15 -11.34
CA MET A 104 18.86 -1.19 -10.70
C MET A 104 20.06 -0.63 -9.93
N GLU A 105 20.61 0.52 -10.34
CA GLU A 105 21.73 1.15 -9.65
C GLU A 105 21.27 1.63 -8.27
N LYS A 106 20.11 2.29 -8.20
CA LYS A 106 19.50 2.72 -6.93
C LYS A 106 19.07 1.55 -6.02
N ARG A 107 18.89 0.35 -6.56
CA ARG A 107 18.51 -0.86 -5.81
C ARG A 107 19.69 -1.66 -5.28
N ARG A 108 20.90 -1.43 -5.80
CA ARG A 108 22.08 -2.26 -5.52
C ARG A 108 22.35 -2.45 -4.02
N THR A 109 22.33 -1.37 -3.25
CA THR A 109 22.54 -1.41 -1.79
C THR A 109 21.46 -2.21 -1.06
N TYR A 110 20.20 -2.08 -1.49
CA TYR A 110 19.11 -2.87 -0.93
C TYR A 110 19.28 -4.36 -1.26
N GLU A 111 19.66 -4.69 -2.50
CA GLU A 111 19.81 -6.08 -2.95
C GLU A 111 21.02 -6.79 -2.32
N ALA A 112 22.16 -6.10 -2.19
CA ALA A 112 23.36 -6.66 -1.55
C ALA A 112 23.06 -7.08 -0.09
N ARG A 113 22.42 -6.20 0.69
CA ARG A 113 21.98 -6.51 2.05
C ARG A 113 20.92 -7.61 2.10
N ALA A 114 19.93 -7.58 1.22
CA ALA A 114 18.88 -8.61 1.19
C ALA A 114 19.42 -10.01 0.86
N ARG A 115 20.52 -10.09 0.09
CA ARG A 115 21.23 -11.34 -0.24
C ARG A 115 22.29 -11.73 0.79
N GLY A 116 22.65 -10.83 1.72
CA GLY A 116 23.71 -11.06 2.71
C GLY A 116 25.12 -10.98 2.12
N GLU A 117 25.31 -10.14 1.09
CA GLU A 117 26.59 -9.90 0.41
C GLU A 117 27.36 -8.68 0.98
N GLU A 118 26.79 -8.04 2.02
CA GLU A 118 27.42 -7.02 2.89
C GLU A 118 27.71 -7.62 4.27
#